data_AF-A0A6N6MDM0-F1
#
_entry.id   AF-A0A6N6MDM0-F1
#
_cell.length_a   1.000
_cell.length_b   1.000
_cell.length_c   1.000
_cell.angle_alpha   90.00
_cell.angle_beta   90.00
_cell.angle_gamma   90.00
#
_symmetry.space_group_name_H-M   'P 1'
#
loop_
_entity.id
_entity.type
_entity.pdbx_description
1 polymer ?
#
loop_
_entity_poly.entity_id
_entity_poly.type
_entity_poly.pdbx_seq_one_letter_code
_entity_poly.pdbx_strand_id
1 'polypeptide(L)'
;MTAETAPQPSRSVVSRDVAARLIMVSPKHLDRLVREGWIRKAARAQFEVVDVVQGYIRSLTSSVERHQPTAESNRVRDARATEIELRIAQRDRQLISIEEHEEVLDEVLSVTQEAAAGLPARLPAEIRQAATAEIASIFDLADRRLVELNTELRVGGVEPQDTEDHP
;
A
#
# COMPACT_ATOMS: atom_id res chain seq x y z
N MET A 1 42.72 -41.32 40.15
CA MET A 1 42.10 -40.14 39.53
C MET A 1 41.38 -40.61 38.27
N THR A 2 40.26 -41.33 38.43
CA THR A 2 38.89 -40.81 38.38
C THR A 2 38.58 -40.18 37.04
N ALA A 3 38.08 -41.03 36.13
CA ALA A 3 37.44 -40.61 34.90
C ALA A 3 36.22 -39.75 35.26
N GLU A 4 36.30 -38.47 34.91
CA GLU A 4 35.23 -37.50 35.07
C GLU A 4 34.16 -37.82 34.03
N THR A 5 33.13 -38.56 34.47
CA THR A 5 31.92 -38.80 33.69
C THR A 5 31.24 -37.45 33.44
N ALA A 6 31.35 -36.94 32.21
CA ALA A 6 30.55 -35.81 31.76
C ALA A 6 29.06 -36.09 32.07
N PRO A 7 28.30 -35.10 32.60
CA PRO A 7 26.90 -35.31 32.93
C PRO A 7 26.17 -35.69 31.65
N GLN A 8 25.75 -36.97 31.57
CA GLN A 8 24.84 -37.39 30.52
C GLN A 8 23.59 -36.52 30.67
N PRO A 9 23.15 -35.81 29.61
CA PRO A 9 21.89 -35.10 29.68
C PRO A 9 20.84 -36.14 30.04
N SER A 10 20.13 -35.92 31.14
CA SER A 10 19.07 -36.80 31.60
C SER A 10 18.14 -37.04 30.41
N ARG A 11 18.22 -38.23 29.80
CA ARG A 11 17.31 -38.68 28.74
C ARG A 11 15.94 -38.87 29.37
N SER A 12 15.25 -37.77 29.67
CA SER A 12 13.88 -37.81 30.13
C SER A 12 13.04 -38.12 28.92
N VAL A 13 12.72 -39.40 28.78
CA VAL A 13 11.82 -39.88 27.74
C VAL A 13 10.39 -39.68 28.22
N VAL A 14 9.58 -39.05 27.40
CA VAL A 14 8.18 -38.75 27.71
C VAL A 14 7.25 -39.45 26.73
N SER A 15 6.03 -39.72 27.18
CA SER A 15 4.99 -40.26 26.31
C SER A 15 4.54 -39.23 25.28
N ARG A 16 3.92 -39.70 24.20
CA ARG A 16 3.34 -38.86 23.14
C ARG A 16 2.43 -37.75 23.68
N ASP A 17 1.54 -38.06 24.61
CA ASP A 17 0.59 -37.10 25.16
C ASP A 17 1.28 -36.04 26.02
N VAL A 18 2.30 -36.43 26.78
CA VAL A 18 3.13 -35.49 27.56
C VAL A 18 3.96 -34.60 26.63
N ALA A 19 4.56 -35.17 25.59
CA ALA A 19 5.30 -34.40 24.57
C ALA A 19 4.41 -33.38 23.86
N ALA A 20 3.19 -33.77 23.46
CA ALA A 20 2.24 -32.87 22.80
C ALA A 20 1.82 -31.72 23.72
N ARG A 21 1.55 -32.01 25.00
CA ARG A 21 1.23 -31.00 26.01
C ARG A 21 2.40 -30.07 26.31
N LEU A 22 3.63 -30.59 26.32
CA LEU A 22 4.83 -29.81 26.60
C LEU A 22 5.02 -28.64 25.61
N ILE A 23 4.77 -28.90 24.32
CA ILE A 23 4.84 -27.87 23.26
C ILE A 23 3.47 -27.25 22.95
N MET A 24 2.45 -27.51 23.78
CA MET A 24 1.10 -26.96 23.67
C MET A 24 0.40 -27.20 22.32
N VAL A 25 0.58 -28.39 21.74
CA VAL A 25 -0.08 -28.77 20.47
C VAL A 25 -0.94 -30.03 20.64
N SER A 26 -1.80 -30.29 19.65
CA SER A 26 -2.55 -31.55 19.62
C SER A 26 -1.63 -32.75 19.30
N PRO A 27 -1.94 -33.97 19.78
CA PRO A 27 -1.16 -35.16 19.43
C PRO A 27 -1.06 -35.43 17.92
N LYS A 28 -2.07 -34.99 17.15
CA LYS A 28 -2.06 -35.04 15.68
C LYS A 28 -1.02 -34.09 15.08
N HIS A 29 -0.86 -32.90 15.66
CA HIS A 29 0.16 -31.94 15.24
C HIS A 29 1.56 -32.48 15.54
N LEU A 30 1.78 -33.08 16.71
CA LEU A 30 3.05 -33.73 17.04
C LEU A 30 3.42 -34.83 16.03
N ASP A 31 2.46 -35.68 15.63
CA ASP A 31 2.72 -36.72 14.62
C ASP A 31 3.12 -36.14 13.26
N ARG A 32 2.51 -35.00 12.89
CA ARG A 32 2.87 -34.28 11.67
C ARG A 32 4.32 -33.80 11.73
N LEU A 33 4.73 -33.18 12.84
CA LEU A 33 6.12 -32.70 13.02
C LEU A 33 7.15 -33.85 12.93
N VAL A 34 6.78 -35.04 13.41
CA VAL A 34 7.63 -36.23 13.28
C VAL A 34 7.69 -36.71 11.84
N ARG A 35 6.56 -36.71 11.12
CA ARG A 35 6.50 -37.10 9.71
C ARG A 35 7.30 -36.14 8.82
N GLU A 36 7.27 -34.85 9.15
CA GLU A 36 8.06 -33.81 8.49
C GLU A 36 9.54 -33.84 8.90
N GLY A 37 9.93 -34.72 9.83
CA GLY A 37 11.33 -34.94 10.23
C GLY A 37 11.87 -33.93 11.24
N TRP A 38 11.04 -33.03 11.77
CA TRP A 38 11.46 -32.03 12.75
C TRP A 38 11.82 -32.65 14.11
N ILE A 39 11.08 -33.70 14.51
CA ILE A 39 11.19 -34.41 15.79
C ILE A 39 11.40 -35.90 15.52
N ARG A 40 12.35 -36.51 16.23
CA ARG A 40 12.70 -37.93 16.17
C ARG A 40 12.08 -38.68 17.35
N LYS A 41 11.74 -39.94 17.13
CA LYS A 41 11.22 -40.83 18.18
C LYS A 41 12.39 -41.51 18.88
N ALA A 42 12.37 -41.55 20.21
CA ALA A 42 13.32 -42.32 20.99
C ALA A 42 12.95 -43.82 20.98
N ALA A 43 11.64 -44.13 21.07
CA ALA A 43 11.08 -45.47 20.91
C ALA A 43 9.59 -45.38 20.49
N ARG A 44 8.88 -46.51 20.42
CA ARG A 44 7.45 -46.53 20.06
C ARG A 44 6.64 -45.65 21.04
N ALA A 45 6.02 -44.60 20.50
CA ALA A 45 5.24 -43.61 21.26
C ALA A 45 6.02 -42.88 22.38
N GLN A 46 7.34 -42.83 22.27
CA GLN A 46 8.24 -42.24 23.25
C GLN A 46 9.18 -41.23 22.59
N PHE A 47 9.35 -40.09 23.26
CA PHE A 47 10.04 -38.94 22.73
C PHE A 47 11.06 -38.41 23.73
N GLU A 48 12.21 -37.98 23.23
CA GLU A 48 13.15 -37.25 24.07
C GLU A 48 12.66 -35.80 24.20
N VAL A 49 12.62 -35.29 25.42
CA VAL A 49 12.15 -33.91 25.69
C VAL A 49 12.96 -32.87 24.91
N VAL A 50 14.28 -33.01 24.88
CA VAL A 50 15.17 -32.05 24.20
C VAL A 50 14.86 -31.99 22.71
N ASP A 51 14.75 -33.16 22.05
CA ASP A 51 14.48 -33.22 20.62
C ASP A 51 13.08 -32.71 20.25
N VAL A 52 12.07 -32.94 21.09
CA VAL A 52 10.72 -32.38 20.91
C VAL A 52 10.75 -30.85 20.93
N VAL A 53 11.38 -30.26 21.94
CA VAL A 53 11.44 -28.79 22.09
C VAL A 53 12.26 -28.18 20.97
N GLN A 54 13.47 -28.68 20.72
CA GLN A 54 14.34 -28.15 19.67
C GLN A 54 13.74 -28.35 18.28
N GLY A 55 13.14 -29.51 18.01
CA GLY A 55 12.46 -29.79 16.75
C GLY A 55 11.29 -28.85 16.49
N TYR A 56 10.50 -28.55 17.54
CA TYR A 56 9.41 -27.60 17.43
C TYR A 56 9.90 -26.17 17.17
N ILE A 57 10.94 -25.72 17.88
CA ILE A 57 11.55 -24.40 17.65
C ILE A 57 12.09 -24.27 16.22
N ARG A 58 12.81 -25.29 15.72
CA ARG A 58 13.30 -25.30 14.32
C ARG A 58 12.15 -25.21 13.31
N SER A 59 11.05 -25.93 13.55
CA SER A 59 9.86 -25.89 12.71
C SER A 59 9.21 -24.50 12.68
N LEU A 60 9.15 -23.81 13.82
CA LEU A 60 8.65 -22.44 13.91
C LEU A 60 9.55 -21.46 13.15
N THR A 61 10.86 -21.48 13.40
CA THR A 61 11.81 -20.58 12.74
C THR A 61 11.79 -20.76 11.22
N SER A 62 11.80 -22.01 10.74
CA SER A 62 11.71 -22.30 9.30
C SER A 62 10.38 -21.86 8.69
N SER A 63 9.28 -21.91 9.46
CA SER A 63 7.99 -21.40 8.98
C SER A 63 7.97 -19.88 8.89
N VAL A 64 8.60 -19.18 9.84
CA VAL A 64 8.78 -17.72 9.78
C VAL A 64 9.65 -17.31 8.59
N GLU A 65 10.77 -18.01 8.34
CA GLU A 65 11.64 -17.76 7.18
C GLU A 65 10.90 -17.99 5.85
N ARG A 66 10.09 -19.06 5.76
CA ARG A 66 9.30 -19.34 4.55
C ARG A 66 8.15 -18.36 4.30
N HIS A 67 7.60 -17.76 5.35
CA HIS A 67 6.49 -16.83 5.26
C HIS A 67 6.92 -15.37 5.39
N GLN A 68 8.22 -15.11 5.50
CA GLN A 68 8.75 -13.76 5.48
C GLN A 68 8.50 -13.19 4.08
N PRO A 69 7.68 -12.14 3.94
CA PRO A 69 7.46 -11.50 2.66
C PRO A 69 8.81 -10.98 2.15
N THR A 70 9.18 -11.33 0.93
CA THR A 70 10.36 -10.75 0.29
C THR A 70 10.15 -9.24 0.13
N ALA A 71 11.23 -8.45 0.10
CA ALA A 71 11.13 -6.99 -0.08
C ALA A 71 10.31 -6.59 -1.33
N GLU A 72 10.32 -7.44 -2.37
CA GLU A 72 9.48 -7.29 -3.56
C GLU A 72 7.99 -7.59 -3.30
N SER A 73 7.67 -8.58 -2.46
CA SER A 73 6.29 -8.87 -2.06
C SER A 73 5.68 -7.74 -1.23
N ASN A 74 6.48 -7.05 -0.41
CA ASN A 74 6.04 -5.85 0.31
C ASN A 74 5.79 -4.69 -0.66
N ARG A 75 6.72 -4.40 -1.59
CA ARG A 75 6.53 -3.33 -2.60
C ARG A 75 5.27 -3.51 -3.45
N VAL A 76 4.96 -4.74 -3.88
CA VAL A 76 3.73 -5.01 -4.64
C VAL A 76 2.48 -4.86 -3.79
N ARG A 77 2.53 -5.21 -2.50
CA ARG A 77 1.42 -5.00 -1.56
C ARG A 77 1.21 -3.52 -1.26
N ASP A 78 2.29 -2.76 -1.06
CA ASP A 78 2.26 -1.32 -0.79
C ASP A 78 1.76 -0.54 -2.02
N ALA A 79 2.22 -0.91 -3.22
CA ALA A 79 1.72 -0.33 -4.47
C ALA A 79 0.22 -0.62 -4.68
N ARG A 80 -0.23 -1.85 -4.37
CA ARG A 80 -1.66 -2.20 -4.45
C ARG A 80 -2.51 -1.52 -3.38
N ALA A 81 -1.97 -1.32 -2.18
CA ALA A 81 -2.66 -0.56 -1.13
C ALA A 81 -2.87 0.90 -1.55
N THR A 82 -1.82 1.52 -2.10
CA THR A 82 -1.88 2.88 -2.66
C THR A 82 -2.89 2.98 -3.81
N GLU A 83 -2.90 2.00 -4.73
CA GLU A 83 -3.87 1.96 -5.83
C GLU A 83 -5.33 1.83 -5.32
N ILE A 84 -5.55 1.03 -4.26
CA ILE A 84 -6.88 0.86 -3.65
C ILE A 84 -7.32 2.14 -2.95
N GLU A 85 -6.44 2.82 -2.22
CA GLU A 85 -6.73 4.09 -1.55
C GLU A 85 -7.09 5.19 -2.55
N LEU A 86 -6.31 5.34 -3.63
CA LEU A 86 -6.62 6.28 -4.71
C LEU A 86 -7.97 5.98 -5.39
N ARG A 87 -8.29 4.68 -5.59
CA ARG A 87 -9.56 4.24 -6.18
C ARG A 87 -10.76 4.45 -5.24
N ILE A 88 -10.57 4.41 -3.92
CA ILE A 88 -11.60 4.74 -2.92
C ILE A 88 -11.82 6.26 -2.89
N ALA A 89 -10.75 7.05 -2.84
CA ALA A 89 -10.83 8.52 -2.84
C ALA A 89 -11.49 9.10 -4.10
N GLN A 90 -11.26 8.50 -5.28
CA GLN A 90 -12.00 8.84 -6.51
C GLN A 90 -13.49 8.49 -6.42
N ARG A 91 -13.85 7.34 -5.81
CA ARG A 91 -15.26 6.95 -5.62
C ARG A 91 -16.02 7.86 -4.66
N ASP A 92 -15.33 8.41 -3.67
CA ASP A 92 -15.90 9.34 -2.69
C ASP A 92 -15.91 10.81 -3.16
N ARG A 93 -15.61 11.06 -4.46
CA ARG A 93 -15.50 12.40 -5.08
C ARG A 93 -14.52 13.35 -4.39
N GLN A 94 -13.55 12.82 -3.65
CA GLN A 94 -12.51 13.63 -3.02
C GLN A 94 -11.37 13.94 -4.00
N LEU A 95 -11.23 13.16 -5.07
CA LEU A 95 -10.24 13.34 -6.13
C LEU A 95 -10.89 13.10 -7.50
N ILE A 96 -10.57 13.94 -8.48
CA ILE A 96 -10.93 13.77 -9.90
C ILE A 96 -9.67 13.49 -10.73
N SER A 97 -9.81 12.92 -11.92
CA SER A 97 -8.67 12.79 -12.83
C SER A 97 -8.26 14.17 -13.38
N ILE A 98 -7.02 14.27 -13.87
CA ILE A 98 -6.55 15.50 -14.52
C ILE A 98 -7.39 15.76 -15.79
N GLU A 99 -7.75 14.71 -16.51
CA GLU A 99 -8.61 14.81 -17.70
C GLU A 99 -10.00 15.37 -17.35
N GLU A 100 -10.61 14.91 -16.24
CA GLU A 100 -11.90 15.44 -15.77
C GLU A 100 -11.78 16.90 -15.30
N HIS A 101 -10.65 17.26 -14.68
CA HIS A 101 -10.36 18.65 -14.32
C HIS A 101 -10.25 19.57 -15.54
N GLU A 102 -9.53 19.14 -16.57
CA GLU A 102 -9.37 19.85 -17.84
C GLU A 102 -10.72 20.05 -18.53
N GLU A 103 -11.54 18.99 -18.61
CA GLU A 103 -12.89 19.05 -19.19
C GLU A 103 -13.79 20.07 -18.48
N VAL A 104 -13.78 20.08 -17.14
CA VAL A 104 -14.59 21.01 -16.35
C VAL A 104 -14.12 22.47 -16.56
N LEU A 105 -12.82 22.71 -16.63
CA LEU A 105 -12.28 24.05 -16.87
C LEU A 105 -12.61 24.56 -18.28
N ASP A 106 -12.48 23.71 -19.29
CA ASP A 106 -12.84 24.02 -20.67
C ASP A 106 -14.34 24.35 -20.78
N GLU A 107 -15.19 23.58 -20.09
CA GLU A 107 -16.64 23.84 -20.06
C GLU A 107 -16.94 25.20 -19.42
N VAL A 108 -16.32 25.53 -18.29
CA VAL A 108 -16.48 26.84 -17.63
C VAL A 108 -16.04 27.98 -18.54
N LEU A 109 -14.89 27.84 -19.22
CA LEU A 109 -14.38 28.84 -20.15
C LEU A 109 -15.32 29.03 -21.33
N SER A 110 -15.81 27.93 -21.92
CA SER A 110 -16.76 27.95 -23.04
C SER A 110 -18.06 28.66 -22.66
N VAL A 111 -18.67 28.32 -21.51
CA VAL A 111 -19.88 28.98 -21.01
C VAL A 111 -19.65 30.49 -20.82
N THR A 112 -18.47 30.86 -20.31
CA THR A 112 -18.12 32.27 -20.09
C THR A 112 -17.90 33.00 -21.41
N GLN A 113 -17.25 32.37 -22.38
CA GLN A 113 -17.01 32.92 -23.72
C GLN A 113 -18.33 33.12 -24.49
N GLU A 114 -19.24 32.14 -24.43
CA GLU A 114 -20.58 32.24 -25.00
C GLU A 114 -21.38 33.41 -24.40
N ALA A 115 -21.35 33.55 -23.07
CA ALA A 115 -21.99 34.67 -22.39
C ALA A 115 -21.38 36.03 -22.81
N ALA A 116 -20.05 36.09 -22.95
CA ALA A 116 -19.33 37.30 -23.34
C ALA A 116 -19.53 37.67 -24.82
N ALA A 117 -19.76 36.70 -25.70
CA ALA A 117 -20.00 36.92 -27.12
C ALA A 117 -21.26 37.77 -27.40
N GLY A 118 -22.20 37.82 -26.46
CA GLY A 118 -23.37 38.69 -26.53
C GLY A 118 -23.11 40.16 -26.13
N LEU A 119 -21.99 40.46 -25.46
CA LEU A 119 -21.70 41.80 -24.95
C LEU A 119 -21.52 42.87 -26.04
N PRO A 120 -20.80 42.60 -27.16
CA PRO A 120 -20.64 43.58 -28.23
C PRO A 120 -21.96 44.08 -28.81
N ALA A 121 -23.02 43.25 -28.83
CA ALA A 121 -24.33 43.65 -29.35
C ALA A 121 -24.94 44.85 -28.59
N ARG A 122 -24.53 45.06 -27.32
CA ARG A 122 -25.01 46.15 -26.46
C ARG A 122 -24.22 47.45 -26.63
N LEU A 123 -23.13 47.42 -27.38
CA LEU A 123 -22.24 48.56 -27.58
C LEU A 123 -22.62 49.36 -28.85
N PRO A 124 -22.21 50.63 -28.95
CA PRO A 124 -22.29 51.40 -30.19
C PRO A 124 -21.59 50.71 -31.37
N ALA A 125 -22.05 50.98 -32.60
CA ALA A 125 -21.58 50.30 -33.81
C ALA A 125 -20.08 50.54 -34.06
N GLU A 126 -19.60 51.72 -33.70
CA GLU A 126 -18.27 52.22 -33.95
C GLU A 126 -17.20 51.45 -33.17
N ILE A 127 -17.55 50.94 -31.98
CA ILE A 127 -16.62 50.19 -31.11
C ILE A 127 -16.88 48.69 -31.11
N ARG A 128 -17.97 48.24 -31.73
CA ARG A 128 -18.44 46.83 -31.69
C ARG A 128 -17.38 45.84 -32.16
N GLN A 129 -16.77 46.12 -33.31
CA GLN A 129 -15.75 45.24 -33.89
C GLN A 129 -14.50 45.18 -33.03
N ALA A 130 -14.04 46.32 -32.51
CA ALA A 130 -12.89 46.39 -31.61
C ALA A 130 -13.16 45.64 -30.31
N ALA A 131 -14.35 45.81 -29.72
CA ALA A 131 -14.74 45.09 -28.51
C ALA A 131 -14.83 43.57 -28.71
N THR A 132 -15.37 43.10 -29.84
CA THR A 132 -15.39 41.67 -30.17
C THR A 132 -13.98 41.09 -30.26
N ALA A 133 -13.07 41.78 -30.94
CA ALA A 133 -11.69 41.34 -31.09
C ALA A 133 -10.95 41.31 -29.74
N GLU A 134 -11.14 42.35 -28.91
CA GLU A 134 -10.52 42.42 -27.58
C GLU A 134 -11.03 41.30 -26.66
N ILE A 135 -12.35 41.07 -26.65
CA ILE A 135 -12.96 39.97 -25.88
C ILE A 135 -12.35 38.62 -26.31
N ALA A 136 -12.28 38.36 -27.62
CA ALA A 136 -11.65 37.12 -28.12
C ALA A 136 -10.19 37.00 -27.68
N SER A 137 -9.40 38.08 -27.79
CA SER A 137 -8.00 38.07 -27.37
C SER A 137 -7.80 37.82 -25.87
N ILE A 138 -8.72 38.29 -25.03
CA ILE A 138 -8.68 38.03 -23.58
C ILE A 138 -8.90 36.54 -23.31
N PHE A 139 -9.87 35.92 -23.98
CA PHE A 139 -10.13 34.49 -23.82
C PHE A 139 -8.98 33.64 -24.38
N ASP A 140 -8.38 34.00 -25.51
CA ASP A 140 -7.19 33.32 -26.05
C ASP A 140 -5.97 33.41 -25.10
N LEU A 141 -5.86 34.50 -24.33
CA LEU A 141 -4.83 34.63 -23.31
C LEU A 141 -5.14 33.74 -22.10
N ALA A 142 -6.39 33.72 -21.65
CA ALA A 142 -6.83 32.87 -20.55
C ALA A 142 -6.64 31.38 -20.87
N ASP A 143 -7.01 30.95 -22.07
CA ASP A 143 -6.84 29.58 -22.56
C ASP A 143 -5.38 29.14 -22.51
N ARG A 144 -4.47 29.94 -23.10
CA ARG A 144 -3.02 29.67 -23.04
C ARG A 144 -2.51 29.56 -21.61
N ARG A 145 -2.97 30.43 -20.71
CA ARG A 145 -2.52 30.40 -19.30
C ARG A 145 -3.06 29.18 -18.56
N LEU A 146 -4.28 28.73 -18.85
CA LEU A 146 -4.85 27.52 -18.27
C LEU A 146 -4.09 26.27 -18.74
N VAL A 147 -3.72 26.19 -20.02
CA VAL A 147 -2.89 25.10 -20.56
C VAL A 147 -1.53 25.02 -19.86
N GLU A 148 -0.88 26.16 -19.62
CA GLU A 148 0.38 26.22 -18.87
C GLU A 148 0.23 25.69 -17.44
N LEU A 149 -0.79 26.16 -16.70
CA LEU A 149 -1.05 25.73 -15.33
C LEU A 149 -1.41 24.24 -15.25
N ASN A 150 -2.19 23.73 -16.19
CA ASN A 150 -2.51 22.29 -16.25
C ASN A 150 -1.27 21.45 -16.58
N THR A 151 -0.37 21.97 -17.42
CA THR A 151 0.92 21.30 -17.68
C THR A 151 1.75 21.18 -16.38
N GLU A 152 1.75 22.20 -15.53
CA GLU A 152 2.42 22.16 -14.22
C GLU A 152 1.77 21.11 -13.29
N LEU A 153 0.44 21.02 -13.26
CA LEU A 153 -0.28 20.00 -12.49
C LEU A 153 0.07 18.57 -12.96
N ARG A 154 0.22 18.35 -14.28
CA ARG A 154 0.61 17.04 -14.84
C ARG A 154 2.02 16.59 -14.46
N VAL A 155 2.92 17.53 -14.21
CA VAL A 155 4.31 17.26 -13.82
C VAL A 155 4.45 17.10 -12.30
N GLY A 156 3.37 17.34 -11.52
CA GLY A 156 3.36 17.26 -10.06
C GLY A 156 3.76 18.58 -9.39
N GLY A 157 3.14 19.69 -9.82
CA GLY A 157 3.40 21.04 -9.32
C GLY A 157 3.25 21.15 -7.80
N VAL A 158 4.37 21.53 -7.17
CA VAL A 158 4.58 22.09 -5.81
C VAL A 158 3.40 21.90 -4.86
N GLU A 159 3.53 20.93 -3.95
CA GLU A 159 2.70 20.85 -2.74
C GLU A 159 2.60 22.25 -2.10
N PRO A 160 1.40 22.75 -1.81
CA PRO A 160 1.27 23.97 -1.03
C PRO A 160 2.05 23.74 0.26
N GLN A 161 3.09 24.54 0.51
CA GLN A 161 3.76 24.50 1.79
C GLN A 161 2.72 24.89 2.83
N ASP A 162 2.26 23.89 3.60
CA ASP A 162 1.52 24.09 4.82
C ASP A 162 2.36 25.03 5.68
N THR A 163 2.01 26.30 5.61
CA THR A 163 2.52 27.33 6.49
C THR A 163 1.76 27.12 7.78
N GLU A 164 2.23 26.15 8.57
CA GLU A 164 1.92 26.04 9.99
C GLU A 164 2.47 27.28 10.69
N ASP A 165 1.74 28.39 10.57
CA ASP A 165 1.85 29.51 11.50
C ASP A 165 1.02 29.14 12.74
N HIS A 166 1.65 28.44 13.67
CA HIS A 166 1.11 28.24 15.01
C HIS A 166 1.69 29.32 15.95
N PRO A 167 0.85 30.24 16.49
CA PRO A 167 1.24 31.10 17.61
C PRO A 167 1.28 30.35 18.94
#